data_AF-A0A3S4KH59-F1
#
_entry.id   AF-A0A3S4KH59-F1
#
_cell.length_a   1.000
_cell.length_b   1.000
_cell.length_c   1.000
_cell.angle_alpha   90.00
_cell.angle_beta   90.00
_cell.angle_gamma   90.00
#
_symmetry.space_group_name_H-M   'P 1'
#
loop_
_entity.id
_entity.type
_entity.pdbx_description
1 polymer ?
#
loop_
_entity_poly.entity_id
_entity_poly.type
_entity_poly.pdbx_seq_one_letter_code
_entity_poly.pdbx_strand_id
1 'polypeptide(L)' 'MEFSVKSGSPEKQRSACIVVGVFEPRRLSPIAEQLDKISDGYISALLRRGELEGKPGQTLFAAPCAKHSV' A
#
# COMPACT_ATOMS: atom_id res chain seq x y z
N MET A 1 22.47 8.36 -5.39
CA MET A 1 21.12 7.79 -5.57
C MET A 1 20.77 7.93 -7.04
N GLU A 2 20.28 6.87 -7.67
CA GLU A 2 19.83 6.89 -9.06
C GLU A 2 18.31 6.91 -9.09
N PHE A 3 17.73 7.77 -9.93
CA PHE A 3 16.30 7.94 -10.05
C PHE A 3 15.88 7.68 -11.50
N SER A 4 14.77 6.97 -11.67
CA SER A 4 14.16 6.71 -12.97
C SER A 4 12.65 6.84 -12.86
N VAL A 5 12.05 7.59 -13.78
CA VAL A 5 10.60 7.77 -13.85
C VAL A 5 10.02 6.74 -14.80
N LYS A 6 9.03 5.97 -14.32
CA LYS A 6 8.29 4.99 -15.11
C LYS A 6 6.80 5.33 -15.02
N SER A 7 6.11 5.37 -16.15
CA SER A 7 4.65 5.34 -16.18
C SER A 7 4.18 3.90 -16.28
N GLY A 8 3.28 3.49 -15.41
CA GLY A 8 2.81 2.11 -15.36
C GLY A 8 1.76 1.92 -14.27
N SER A 9 1.07 0.78 -14.32
CA SER A 9 0.15 0.38 -13.26
C SER A 9 0.92 -0.14 -12.04
N PRO A 10 0.46 0.16 -10.81
CA PRO A 10 1.14 -0.26 -9.57
C PRO A 10 1.27 -1.78 -9.47
N GLU A 11 0.32 -2.52 -10.04
CA GLU A 11 0.29 -3.98 -10.10
C GLU A 11 1.45 -4.61 -10.90
N LYS A 12 2.00 -3.89 -11.87
CA LYS A 12 3.08 -4.39 -12.75
C LYS A 12 4.47 -4.04 -12.21
N GLN A 13 4.53 -3.31 -11.10
CA GLN A 13 5.79 -2.83 -10.56
C GLN A 13 6.51 -3.93 -9.77
N ARG A 14 7.55 -4.51 -10.39
CA ARG A 14 8.49 -5.43 -9.72
C ARG A 14 9.57 -4.63 -8.99
N SER A 15 9.23 -4.14 -7.81
CA SER A 15 10.14 -3.44 -6.89
C SER A 15 10.19 -4.19 -5.56
N ALA A 16 11.25 -4.00 -4.78
CA ALA A 16 11.34 -4.53 -3.42
C ALA A 16 10.31 -3.90 -2.46
N CYS A 17 9.92 -2.65 -2.71
CA CYS A 17 8.93 -1.92 -1.92
C CYS A 17 8.17 -0.95 -2.83
N ILE A 18 6.88 -0.75 -2.54
CA ILE A 18 6.01 0.25 -3.16
C ILE A 18 5.49 1.15 -2.05
N VAL A 19 5.65 2.46 -2.21
CA VAL A 19 5.16 3.45 -1.26
C VAL A 19 3.87 4.05 -1.79
N VAL A 20 2.82 4.04 -0.98
CA VAL A 20 1.51 4.63 -1.32
C VAL A 20 1.00 5.51 -0.20
N GLY A 21 0.18 6.50 -0.57
CA GLY A 21 -0.42 7.44 0.38
C GLY A 21 -1.68 6.90 1.05
N VAL A 22 -1.83 7.23 2.33
CA VAL A 22 -3.06 7.08 3.12
C VAL A 22 -3.38 8.45 3.72
N PHE A 23 -4.63 8.88 3.57
CA PHE A 23 -5.14 10.17 4.02
C PHE A 23 -6.01 10.02 5.28
N GLU A 24 -6.19 11.09 6.02
CA GLU A 24 -7.09 11.09 7.17
C GLU A 24 -8.58 11.15 6.76
N PRO A 25 -9.49 10.50 7.50
CA PRO A 25 -9.22 9.42 8.45
C PRO A 25 -9.16 8.07 7.71
N ARG A 26 -7.99 7.43 7.68
CA ARG A 26 -7.80 6.05 7.16
C ARG A 26 -8.30 5.82 5.72
N ARG A 27 -8.21 6.84 4.87
CA ARG A 27 -8.63 6.84 3.46
C ARG A 27 -7.47 6.42 2.58
N LEU A 28 -7.61 5.30 1.88
CA LEU A 28 -6.63 4.87 0.89
C LEU A 28 -6.61 5.85 -0.29
N SER A 29 -5.41 6.16 -0.81
CA SER A 29 -5.30 6.85 -2.11
C SER A 29 -5.82 5.94 -3.24
N PRO A 30 -6.22 6.47 -4.42
CA PRO A 30 -6.74 5.65 -5.51
C PRO A 30 -5.79 4.52 -5.95
N ILE A 31 -4.48 4.79 -5.90
CA ILE A 31 -3.43 3.80 -6.18
C ILE A 31 -3.34 2.74 -5.07
N ALA A 32 -3.48 3.16 -3.81
CA ALA A 32 -3.52 2.24 -2.67
C ALA A 32 -4.78 1.36 -2.69
N GLU A 33 -5.93 1.87 -3.12
CA GLU A 33 -7.16 1.09 -3.30
C GLU A 33 -6.99 0.00 -4.37
N GLN A 34 -6.32 0.32 -5.48
CA GLN A 34 -6.00 -0.68 -6.51
C GLN A 34 -5.10 -1.79 -5.95
N LEU A 35 -4.07 -1.43 -5.18
CA LEU A 35 -3.20 -2.41 -4.51
C LEU A 35 -3.94 -3.22 -3.45
N ASP A 36 -4.85 -2.61 -2.70
CA ASP A 36 -5.64 -3.27 -1.68
C ASP A 36 -6.59 -4.31 -2.29
N LYS A 37 -7.20 -4.00 -3.45
CA LYS A 37 -8.00 -4.97 -4.22
C LYS A 37 -7.18 -6.19 -4.66
N ILE A 38 -5.96 -5.96 -5.15
CA ILE A 38 -5.05 -7.06 -5.56
C ILE A 38 -4.56 -7.84 -4.33
N SER A 39 -4.53 -7.21 -3.15
CA SER A 39 -4.12 -7.81 -1.89
C SER A 39 -5.29 -8.33 -1.05
N ASP A 40 -6.46 -8.53 -1.65
CA ASP A 40 -7.68 -9.05 -0.99
C ASP A 40 -8.10 -8.28 0.27
N GLY A 41 -7.94 -6.95 0.28
CA GLY A 41 -8.34 -6.10 1.40
C GLY A 41 -7.36 -6.10 2.58
N TYR A 42 -6.14 -6.62 2.41
CA TYR A 42 -5.13 -6.69 3.46
C TYR A 42 -4.77 -5.31 4.05
N ILE A 43 -4.61 -4.28 3.21
CA ILE A 43 -4.25 -2.94 3.66
C ILE A 43 -5.43 -2.32 4.41
N SER A 44 -6.64 -2.45 3.86
CA SER A 44 -7.88 -2.04 4.53
C SER A 44 -8.04 -2.70 5.89
N ALA A 45 -7.69 -3.99 6.02
CA ALA A 45 -7.75 -4.70 7.29
C ALA A 45 -6.79 -4.12 8.34
N LEU A 46 -5.57 -3.74 7.95
CA LEU A 46 -4.61 -3.07 8.84
C LEU A 46 -5.12 -1.69 9.28
N LEU A 47 -5.68 -0.91 8.37
CA LEU A 47 -6.27 0.40 8.70
C LEU A 47 -7.47 0.26 9.65
N ARG A 48 -8.30 -0.77 9.49
CA ARG A 48 -9.44 -1.03 10.38
C ARG A 48 -8.99 -1.36 11.82
N ARG A 49 -7.83 -2.02 11.98
CA ARG A 49 -7.22 -2.29 13.30
C ARG A 49 -6.67 -1.05 13.99
N GLY A 50 -6.47 0.04 13.25
CA GLY A 50 -5.95 1.30 13.80
C GLY A 50 -4.43 1.44 13.70
N GLU A 51 -3.76 0.62 12.89
CA GLU A 51 -2.30 0.65 12.72
C GLU A 51 -1.79 1.98 12.12
N LEU A 52 -2.63 2.66 11.34
CA LEU A 52 -2.30 3.93 10.70
C LEU A 52 -3.57 4.79 10.58
N GLU A 53 -3.48 6.07 10.96
CA GLU A 53 -4.61 7.02 10.90
C GLU A 53 -4.58 7.86 9.61
N GLY A 54 -3.38 8.08 9.05
CA GLY A 54 -3.14 8.88 7.85
C GLY A 54 -2.57 10.27 8.13
N LYS A 55 -2.17 10.55 9.38
CA LYS A 55 -1.56 11.83 9.76
C LYS A 55 -0.20 12.01 9.10
N PRO A 56 0.17 13.25 8.74
CA PRO A 56 1.50 13.53 8.19
C PRO A 56 2.59 13.06 9.15
N GLY A 57 3.62 12.39 8.61
CA GLY A 57 4.72 11.82 9.38
C GLY A 57 4.48 10.41 9.91
N GLN A 58 3.25 9.89 9.86
CA GLN A 58 2.99 8.48 10.16
C GLN A 58 3.37 7.60 8.96
N THR A 59 3.99 6.46 9.25
CA THR A 59 4.34 5.46 8.24
C THR A 59 3.99 4.07 8.77
N LEU A 60 3.42 3.23 7.92
CA LEU A 60 3.18 1.82 8.19
C LEU A 60 3.93 0.99 7.15
N PHE A 61 4.80 0.09 7.60
CA PHE A 61 5.45 -0.89 6.74
C PHE A 61 4.69 -2.21 6.84
N ALA A 62 4.05 -2.62 5.75
CA ALA A 62 3.31 -3.87 5.70
C ALA A 62 4.19 -4.98 5.13
N ALA A 63 4.31 -6.10 5.87
CA ALA A 63 4.98 -7.30 5.40
C ALA A 63 4.30 -7.84 4.12
N PRO A 64 5.02 -8.60 3.27
CA PRO A 64 4.44 -9.20 2.08
C PRO A 64 3.17 -9.95 2.45
N CYS A 65 2.11 -9.70 1.67
CA CYS A 65 0.88 -10.47 1.76
C CYS A 65 1.27 -11.92 1.51
N ALA A 66 1.36 -12.71 2.57
CA ALA A 66 1.60 -14.15 2.52
C ALA A 66 0.33 -14.79 1.95
N LYS A 67 0.15 -14.61 0.64
CA LYS A 67 -0.81 -15.37 -0.15
C LYS A 67 -0.46 -16.81 0.11
N HIS A 68 -1.43 -17.56 0.64
CA HIS A 68 -1.28 -18.99 0.92
C HIS A 68 -0.57 -19.68 -0.25
N SER A 69 0.46 -20.46 0.08
CA SER A 69 0.98 -21.51 -0.79
C SER A 69 -0.20 -22.42 -1.15
N VAL A 70 -0.71 -22.28 -2.36
CA VAL A 70 -1.46 -23.33 -3.08
C VAL A 70 -0.80 -23.50 -4.43
#